data_AF-A0ABC8TGP0-F1
#
_entry.id   AF-A0ABC8TGP0-F1
#
_cell.length_a   1.000
_cell.length_b   1.000
_cell.length_c   1.000
_cell.angle_alpha   90.00
_cell.angle_beta   90.00
_cell.angle_gamma   90.00
#
_symmetry.space_group_name_H-M   'P 1'
#
loop_
_entity.id
_entity.type
_entity.pdbx_description
1 polymer ?
#
loop_
_entity_poly.entity_id
_entity_poly.type
_entity_poly.pdbx_seq_one_letter_code
_entity_poly.pdbx_strand_id
1 'polypeptide(L)'
;MGQPSVPPLPSLSPPLQPPQSPPPEEVNEVAMEVERDEDEGGIVVETFTDYRPPKLSIGRPHPDPVVETSSLSAVQPPEPTYDLKIIDDLESSEALSCLQIETLVYACQRHLQQLPSGARAGFFIGDGAGVGKGRTIAGLILENWHHGRRKALWISVGSDLKFDARRDLDDVGALYIEG
;
A
#
# COMPACT_ATOMS: atom_id res chain seq x y z
N MET A 1 -45.30 -24.15 -47.32
CA MET A 1 -45.35 -22.93 -46.48
C MET A 1 -44.59 -23.24 -45.19
N GLY A 2 -43.35 -22.75 -45.08
CA GLY A 2 -42.47 -23.01 -43.94
C GLY A 2 -42.81 -22.09 -42.77
N GLN A 3 -42.86 -22.64 -41.55
CA GLN A 3 -43.04 -21.85 -40.33
C GLN A 3 -41.78 -21.02 -40.03
N PRO A 4 -41.90 -19.79 -39.51
CA PRO A 4 -40.74 -19.00 -39.09
C PRO A 4 -40.14 -19.56 -37.80
N SER A 5 -38.83 -19.78 -37.79
CA SER A 5 -38.06 -20.19 -36.61
C SER A 5 -37.82 -19.00 -35.67
N VAL A 6 -38.21 -19.14 -34.40
CA VAL A 6 -37.94 -18.15 -33.35
C VAL A 6 -36.52 -18.35 -32.79
N PRO A 7 -35.72 -17.30 -32.59
CA PRO A 7 -34.40 -17.43 -31.96
C PRO A 7 -34.53 -17.77 -30.46
N PRO A 8 -33.58 -18.51 -29.86
CA PRO A 8 -33.62 -18.84 -28.45
C PRO A 8 -33.37 -17.61 -27.57
N LEU A 9 -34.04 -17.55 -26.42
CA LEU A 9 -33.80 -16.51 -25.41
C LEU A 9 -32.38 -16.62 -24.82
N PRO A 10 -31.75 -15.50 -24.42
CA PRO A 10 -30.47 -15.52 -23.71
C PRO A 10 -30.63 -16.19 -22.33
N SER A 11 -29.67 -17.04 -21.97
CA SER A 11 -29.60 -17.70 -20.67
C SER A 11 -29.44 -16.68 -19.56
N LEU A 12 -30.30 -16.74 -18.55
CA LEU A 12 -30.19 -15.95 -17.32
C LEU A 12 -28.86 -16.27 -16.63
N SER A 13 -28.06 -15.23 -16.36
CA SER A 13 -26.85 -15.34 -15.55
C SER A 13 -27.17 -15.93 -14.18
N PRO A 14 -26.28 -16.75 -13.58
CA PRO A 14 -26.49 -17.25 -12.23
C PRO A 14 -26.59 -16.08 -11.24
N PRO A 15 -27.35 -16.24 -10.14
CA PRO A 15 -27.46 -15.20 -9.12
C PRO A 15 -26.07 -14.86 -8.57
N LEU A 16 -25.78 -13.56 -8.44
CA LEU A 16 -24.61 -13.06 -7.73
C LEU A 16 -24.57 -13.69 -6.34
N GLN A 17 -23.50 -14.44 -6.05
CA GLN A 17 -23.27 -14.90 -4.69
C GLN A 17 -23.15 -13.68 -3.78
N PRO A 18 -23.77 -13.70 -2.58
CA PRO A 18 -23.54 -12.66 -1.60
C PRO A 18 -22.03 -12.55 -1.32
N PRO A 19 -21.51 -11.35 -1.03
CA PRO A 19 -20.11 -11.18 -0.68
C PRO A 19 -19.78 -12.14 0.46
N GLN A 20 -18.75 -12.97 0.25
CA GLN A 20 -18.22 -13.80 1.32
C GLN A 20 -17.81 -12.89 2.47
N SER A 21 -18.24 -13.24 3.67
CA SER A 21 -17.81 -12.56 4.90
C SER A 21 -16.29 -12.47 4.90
N PRO A 22 -15.70 -11.31 5.27
CA PRO A 22 -14.26 -11.25 5.47
C PRO A 22 -13.87 -12.37 6.47
N PRO A 23 -12.68 -12.98 6.30
CA PRO A 23 -12.17 -13.90 7.31
C PRO A 23 -12.17 -13.19 8.68
N PRO A 24 -12.39 -13.91 9.78
CA PRO A 24 -12.36 -13.31 11.11
C PRO A 24 -11.00 -12.63 11.29
N GLU A 25 -11.02 -11.34 11.62
CA GLU A 25 -9.82 -10.66 12.08
C GLU A 25 -9.34 -11.38 13.34
N GLU A 26 -8.12 -11.90 13.33
CA GLU A 26 -7.46 -12.35 14.55
C GLU A 26 -7.14 -11.10 15.37
N VAL A 27 -8.07 -10.74 16.25
CA VAL A 27 -7.91 -9.65 17.20
C VAL A 27 -6.92 -10.11 18.28
N ASN A 28 -5.83 -9.36 18.43
CA ASN A 28 -4.82 -9.60 19.46
C ASN A 28 -5.43 -9.35 20.85
N GLU A 29 -5.24 -10.27 21.81
CA GLU A 29 -5.80 -10.18 23.17
C GLU A 29 -5.41 -8.87 23.88
N VAL A 30 -4.22 -8.33 23.55
CA VAL A 30 -3.74 -7.03 24.08
C VAL A 30 -4.67 -5.88 23.67
N ALA A 31 -5.27 -5.93 22.48
CA ALA A 31 -6.21 -4.91 22.00
C ALA A 31 -7.49 -4.84 22.84
N MET A 32 -7.97 -6.00 23.27
CA MET A 32 -9.17 -6.10 24.11
C MET A 32 -8.93 -5.56 25.53
N GLU A 33 -7.70 -5.59 26.02
CA GLU A 33 -7.34 -4.97 27.30
C GLU A 33 -7.39 -3.44 27.20
N VAL A 34 -6.89 -2.86 26.10
CA VAL A 34 -6.90 -1.39 25.89
C VAL A 34 -8.33 -0.84 25.79
N GLU A 35 -9.23 -1.52 25.06
CA GLU A 35 -10.64 -1.08 24.94
C GLU A 35 -11.40 -1.12 26.28
N ARG A 36 -11.02 -2.01 27.21
CA ARG A 36 -11.64 -2.09 28.54
C ARG A 36 -11.20 -0.96 29.47
N ASP A 37 -9.99 -0.44 29.29
CA ASP A 37 -9.46 0.66 30.09
C ASP A 37 -10.04 2.03 29.67
N GLU A 38 -10.65 2.13 28.48
CA GLU A 38 -11.30 3.36 27.98
C GLU A 38 -12.58 3.72 28.76
N ASP A 39 -13.31 2.74 29.30
CA ASP A 39 -14.57 2.94 30.03
C ASP A 39 -14.37 3.39 31.50
N GLU A 40 -13.14 3.30 32.04
CA GLU A 40 -12.84 3.55 33.46
C GLU A 40 -12.18 4.92 33.75
N GLY A 41 -12.32 5.90 32.84
CA GLY A 41 -11.91 7.29 33.08
C GLY A 41 -10.41 7.47 33.38
N GLY A 42 -9.59 6.48 33.05
CA GLY A 42 -8.13 6.53 33.14
C GLY A 42 -7.54 7.46 32.09
N ILE A 43 -6.42 8.08 32.41
CA ILE A 43 -5.60 8.78 31.41
C ILE A 43 -5.12 7.71 30.43
N VAL A 44 -5.64 7.71 29.20
CA VAL A 44 -5.08 6.89 28.12
C VAL A 44 -3.66 7.41 27.85
N VAL A 45 -2.67 6.76 28.44
CA VAL A 45 -1.28 6.97 28.09
C VAL A 45 -1.06 6.26 26.75
N GLU A 46 -1.05 7.03 25.67
CA GLU A 46 -0.65 6.53 24.36
C GLU A 46 0.76 5.94 24.47
N THR A 47 0.86 4.62 24.44
CA THR A 47 2.13 3.91 24.43
C THR A 47 2.58 3.78 22.99
N PHE A 48 3.82 4.22 22.73
CA PHE A 48 4.46 4.14 21.42
C PHE A 48 5.43 2.95 21.40
N THR A 49 5.40 2.20 20.30
CA THR A 49 6.30 1.07 20.06
C THR A 49 7.12 1.33 18.80
N ASP A 50 8.38 0.94 18.80
CA ASP A 50 9.24 1.01 17.60
C ASP A 50 8.63 0.19 16.47
N TYR A 51 8.38 0.85 15.34
CA TYR A 51 7.85 0.21 14.14
C TYR A 51 8.95 -0.44 13.33
N ARG A 52 8.73 -1.70 12.98
CA ARG A 52 9.45 -2.42 11.93
C ARG A 52 8.46 -3.26 11.13
N PRO A 53 8.63 -3.35 9.80
CA PRO A 53 7.85 -4.25 8.96
C PRO A 53 7.74 -5.66 9.58
N PRO A 54 6.56 -6.12 10.01
CA PRO A 54 6.43 -7.40 10.72
C PRO A 54 6.52 -8.60 9.78
N LYS A 55 6.24 -8.42 8.48
CA LYS A 55 6.14 -9.51 7.48
C LYS A 55 7.21 -9.47 6.39
N LEU A 56 8.05 -8.44 6.36
CA LEU A 56 9.09 -8.25 5.35
C LEU A 56 10.44 -7.98 6.01
N SER A 57 11.46 -8.71 5.58
CA SER A 57 12.85 -8.59 6.07
C SER A 57 13.79 -8.00 5.02
N ILE A 58 13.28 -7.10 4.17
CA ILE A 58 14.01 -6.54 3.03
C ILE A 58 14.39 -5.08 3.30
N GLY A 59 15.59 -4.71 2.86
CA GLY A 59 16.12 -3.35 2.97
C GLY A 59 16.65 -3.00 4.35
N ARG A 60 17.32 -1.84 4.42
CA ARG A 60 17.94 -1.36 5.67
C ARG A 60 16.92 -0.75 6.64
N PRO A 61 17.20 -0.71 7.95
CA PRO A 61 16.39 0.04 8.91
C PRO A 61 16.19 1.50 8.48
N HIS A 62 15.03 2.08 8.79
CA HIS A 62 14.80 3.51 8.58
C HIS A 62 15.81 4.33 9.42
N PRO A 63 16.40 5.41 8.86
CA PRO A 63 17.45 6.18 9.55
C PRO A 63 16.94 6.85 10.82
N ASP A 64 15.72 7.35 10.80
CA ASP A 64 15.04 7.90 11.98
C ASP A 64 14.18 6.82 12.66
N PRO A 65 14.05 6.85 13.99
CA PRO A 65 13.07 6.02 14.69
C PRO A 65 11.67 6.27 14.14
N VAL A 66 10.99 5.19 13.77
CA VAL A 66 9.57 5.22 13.40
C VAL A 66 8.86 4.48 14.51
N VAL A 67 7.76 5.05 14.98
CA VAL A 67 6.94 4.47 16.03
C VAL A 67 5.50 4.38 15.59
N GLU A 68 4.77 3.44 16.17
CA GLU A 68 3.32 3.34 16.04
C GLU A 68 2.66 3.30 17.43
N THR A 69 1.36 3.60 17.48
CA THR A 69 0.59 3.47 18.71
C THR A 69 0.27 2.00 18.98
N SER A 70 0.09 1.63 20.24
CA SER A 70 -0.31 0.26 20.62
C SER A 70 -1.56 -0.21 19.85
N SER A 71 -2.54 0.67 19.63
CA SER A 71 -3.76 0.35 18.89
C SER A 71 -3.50 -0.01 17.42
N LEU A 72 -2.53 0.64 16.76
CA LEU A 72 -2.13 0.29 15.38
C LEU A 72 -1.35 -1.04 15.35
N SER A 73 -0.46 -1.26 16.32
CA SER A 73 0.34 -2.49 16.42
C SER A 73 -0.50 -3.75 16.70
N ALA A 74 -1.73 -3.57 17.19
CA ALA A 74 -2.63 -4.67 17.52
C ALA A 74 -3.17 -5.40 16.28
N VAL A 75 -3.19 -4.73 15.13
CA VAL A 75 -3.72 -5.29 13.88
C VAL A 75 -2.55 -5.68 12.99
N GLN A 76 -2.48 -6.96 12.63
CA GLN A 76 -1.45 -7.44 11.71
C GLN A 76 -1.77 -6.99 10.27
N PRO A 77 -0.77 -6.52 9.50
CA PRO A 77 -0.99 -6.19 8.10
C PRO A 77 -1.30 -7.47 7.30
N PRO A 78 -1.94 -7.37 6.11
CA PRO A 78 -2.19 -8.54 5.27
C PRO A 78 -0.89 -9.23 4.84
N GLU A 79 -0.96 -10.50 4.41
CA GLU A 79 0.22 -11.17 3.85
C GLU A 79 0.75 -10.44 2.61
N PRO A 80 2.06 -10.16 2.53
CA PRO A 80 2.68 -9.63 1.33
C PRO A 80 2.72 -10.71 0.25
N THR A 81 2.16 -10.42 -0.92
CA THR A 81 2.09 -11.35 -2.06
C THR A 81 2.68 -10.79 -3.35
N TYR A 82 3.24 -9.58 -3.29
CA TYR A 82 3.80 -8.90 -4.44
C TYR A 82 5.33 -8.93 -4.42
N ASP A 83 5.92 -9.46 -5.49
CA ASP A 83 7.37 -9.44 -5.72
C ASP A 83 7.76 -8.20 -6.53
N LEU A 84 8.59 -7.32 -5.95
CA LEU A 84 9.07 -6.11 -6.61
C LEU A 84 10.04 -6.45 -7.74
N LYS A 85 9.82 -5.89 -8.94
CA LYS A 85 10.77 -6.03 -10.05
C LYS A 85 12.07 -5.29 -9.82
N ILE A 86 12.03 -4.21 -9.05
CA ILE A 86 13.19 -3.35 -8.78
C ILE A 86 13.96 -3.79 -7.52
N ILE A 87 13.69 -4.98 -6.98
CA ILE A 87 14.24 -5.39 -5.69
C ILE A 87 15.78 -5.42 -5.67
N ASP A 88 16.40 -5.98 -6.72
CA ASP A 88 17.85 -6.05 -6.83
C ASP A 88 18.50 -4.64 -6.91
N ASP A 89 17.83 -3.71 -7.60
CA ASP A 89 18.26 -2.31 -7.72
C ASP A 89 18.15 -1.59 -6.37
N LEU A 90 17.09 -1.86 -5.60
CA LEU A 90 16.89 -1.27 -4.27
C LEU A 90 17.85 -1.84 -3.22
N GLU A 91 18.14 -3.14 -3.24
CA GLU A 91 19.09 -3.77 -2.32
C GLU A 91 20.52 -3.32 -2.59
N SER A 92 20.91 -3.18 -3.87
CA SER A 92 22.26 -2.73 -4.23
C SER A 92 22.50 -1.24 -3.97
N SER A 93 21.48 -0.39 -4.14
CA SER A 93 21.59 1.05 -3.93
C SER A 93 21.31 1.49 -2.49
N GLU A 94 20.60 0.66 -1.70
CA GLU A 94 20.05 1.01 -0.39
C GLU A 94 19.22 2.32 -0.39
N ALA A 95 18.62 2.66 -1.53
CA ALA A 95 17.93 3.94 -1.71
C ALA A 95 16.71 4.11 -0.78
N LEU A 96 16.04 3.00 -0.47
CA LEU A 96 14.84 2.95 0.37
C LEU A 96 15.07 2.14 1.65
N SER A 97 14.41 2.54 2.73
CA SER A 97 14.38 1.74 3.97
C SER A 97 13.37 0.60 3.89
N CYS A 98 13.46 -0.33 4.84
CA CYS A 98 12.52 -1.46 4.96
C CYS A 98 11.05 -1.02 5.04
N LEU A 99 10.75 0.03 5.82
CA LEU A 99 9.41 0.66 5.90
C LEU A 99 8.91 1.10 4.52
N GLN A 100 9.77 1.76 3.75
CA GLN A 100 9.40 2.29 2.44
C GLN A 100 9.21 1.17 1.43
N ILE A 101 10.05 0.14 1.47
CA ILE A 101 9.94 -1.07 0.63
C ILE A 101 8.67 -1.85 0.95
N GLU A 102 8.32 -2.01 2.23
CA GLU A 102 7.05 -2.62 2.63
C GLU A 102 5.84 -1.87 2.05
N THR A 103 5.89 -0.54 2.10
CA THR A 103 4.85 0.29 1.50
C THR A 103 4.74 0.06 -0.01
N LEU A 104 5.87 -0.07 -0.72
CA LEU A 104 5.90 -0.41 -2.14
C LEU A 104 5.20 -1.76 -2.42
N VAL A 105 5.52 -2.80 -1.64
CA VAL A 105 4.93 -4.14 -1.78
C VAL A 105 3.41 -4.06 -1.63
N TYR A 106 2.93 -3.47 -0.53
CA TYR A 106 1.49 -3.37 -0.28
C TYR A 106 0.78 -2.47 -1.30
N ALA A 107 1.36 -1.35 -1.69
CA ALA A 107 0.80 -0.49 -2.72
C ALA A 107 0.66 -1.23 -4.06
N CYS A 108 1.69 -1.95 -4.48
CA CYS A 108 1.65 -2.73 -5.72
C CYS A 108 0.63 -3.87 -5.65
N GLN A 109 0.57 -4.60 -4.53
CA GLN A 109 -0.42 -5.64 -4.28
C GLN A 109 -1.85 -5.09 -4.38
N ARG A 110 -2.12 -3.93 -3.75
CA ARG A 110 -3.43 -3.25 -3.85
C ARG A 110 -3.72 -2.81 -5.28
N HIS A 111 -2.73 -2.29 -6.01
CA HIS A 111 -2.87 -1.86 -7.40
C HIS A 111 -3.16 -2.99 -8.40
N LEU A 112 -3.02 -4.26 -8.03
CA LEU A 112 -3.46 -5.40 -8.85
C LEU A 112 -4.98 -5.61 -8.81
N GLN A 113 -5.68 -5.03 -7.82
CA GLN A 113 -7.11 -5.24 -7.64
C GLN A 113 -7.94 -4.23 -8.44
N GLN A 114 -9.05 -4.71 -8.99
CA GLN A 114 -10.08 -3.89 -9.63
C GLN A 114 -11.28 -3.74 -8.69
N LEU A 115 -11.74 -2.51 -8.53
CA LEU A 115 -12.96 -2.20 -7.78
C LEU A 115 -14.20 -2.56 -8.60
N PRO A 116 -15.38 -2.71 -7.97
CA PRO A 116 -16.63 -3.00 -8.69
C PRO A 116 -16.99 -1.96 -9.77
N SER A 117 -16.48 -0.73 -9.65
CA SER A 117 -16.64 0.33 -10.65
C SER A 117 -15.79 0.11 -11.92
N GLY A 118 -14.91 -0.89 -11.94
CA GLY A 118 -13.91 -1.10 -12.99
C GLY A 118 -12.66 -0.22 -12.87
N ALA A 119 -12.58 0.61 -11.81
CA ALA A 119 -11.38 1.38 -11.50
C ALA A 119 -10.36 0.53 -10.74
N ARG A 120 -9.07 0.79 -10.94
CA ARG A 120 -8.00 0.19 -10.15
C ARG A 120 -8.08 0.68 -8.70
N ALA A 121 -7.89 -0.21 -7.73
CA ALA A 121 -7.78 0.20 -6.33
C ALA A 121 -6.56 1.11 -6.12
N GLY A 122 -6.73 2.17 -5.34
CA GLY A 122 -5.65 3.06 -4.90
C GLY A 122 -5.00 2.58 -3.61
N PHE A 123 -3.93 3.28 -3.22
CA PHE A 123 -3.23 3.10 -1.95
C PHE A 123 -3.05 4.45 -1.27
N PHE A 124 -3.16 4.47 0.06
CA PHE A 124 -2.99 5.68 0.87
C PHE A 124 -1.84 5.49 1.85
N ILE A 125 -0.92 6.46 1.92
CA ILE A 125 0.23 6.44 2.83
C ILE A 125 -0.02 7.49 3.92
N GLY A 126 -0.36 7.03 5.12
CA GLY A 126 -0.79 7.85 6.25
C GLY A 126 0.31 8.22 7.24
N ASP A 127 1.56 7.82 7.00
CA ASP A 127 2.66 7.98 7.95
C ASP A 127 2.98 9.45 8.27
N GLY A 128 3.59 9.66 9.44
CA GLY A 128 4.05 10.97 9.90
C GLY A 128 5.00 11.69 8.92
N ALA A 129 5.25 12.98 9.18
CA ALA A 129 6.28 13.72 8.45
C ALA A 129 7.67 13.11 8.72
N GLY A 130 8.61 13.26 7.78
CA GLY A 130 10.00 12.80 7.95
C GLY A 130 10.28 11.37 7.49
N VAL A 131 9.29 10.48 7.36
CA VAL A 131 9.52 9.08 6.93
C VAL A 131 9.92 8.89 5.46
N GLY A 132 10.01 9.98 4.69
CA GLY A 132 10.43 9.94 3.28
C GLY A 132 9.37 9.47 2.28
N LYS A 133 8.09 9.79 2.49
CA LYS A 133 6.98 9.42 1.57
C LYS A 133 7.23 9.77 0.10
N GLY A 134 7.94 10.86 -0.19
CA GLY A 134 8.31 11.24 -1.56
C GLY A 134 9.18 10.18 -2.25
N ARG A 135 10.23 9.69 -1.57
CA ARG A 135 11.04 8.56 -2.05
C ARG A 135 10.22 7.28 -2.21
N THR A 136 9.26 7.03 -1.32
CA THR A 136 8.30 5.91 -1.48
C THR A 136 7.47 6.04 -2.78
N ILE A 137 6.93 7.23 -3.06
CA ILE A 137 6.18 7.50 -4.30
C ILE A 137 7.10 7.33 -5.53
N ALA A 138 8.32 7.84 -5.47
CA ALA A 138 9.31 7.69 -6.52
C ALA A 138 9.63 6.21 -6.81
N GLY A 139 9.85 5.40 -5.78
CA GLY A 139 10.05 3.95 -5.91
C GLY A 139 8.84 3.24 -6.54
N LEU A 140 7.62 3.65 -6.18
CA LEU A 140 6.40 3.11 -6.77
C LEU A 140 6.27 3.47 -8.26
N ILE A 141 6.66 4.69 -8.66
CA ILE A 141 6.73 5.10 -10.07
C ILE A 141 7.75 4.25 -10.81
N LEU A 142 8.95 4.07 -10.24
CA LEU A 142 10.03 3.27 -10.81
C LEU A 142 9.60 1.80 -11.02
N GLU A 143 8.95 1.19 -10.03
CA GLU A 143 8.41 -0.17 -10.14
C GLU A 143 7.41 -0.28 -11.30
N ASN A 144 6.47 0.66 -11.41
CA ASN A 144 5.51 0.70 -12.51
C ASN A 144 6.19 0.90 -13.87
N TRP A 145 7.27 1.67 -13.90
CA TRP A 145 8.09 1.89 -15.08
C TRP A 145 8.73 0.58 -15.57
N HIS A 146 9.25 -0.27 -14.67
CA HIS A 146 9.74 -1.62 -14.98
C HIS A 146 8.62 -2.61 -15.39
N HIS A 147 7.37 -2.28 -15.09
CA HIS A 147 6.18 -2.94 -15.64
C HIS A 147 5.71 -2.39 -17.00
N GLY A 148 6.46 -1.47 -17.61
CA GLY A 148 6.11 -0.85 -18.89
C GLY A 148 5.02 0.22 -18.80
N ARG A 149 4.59 0.59 -17.59
CA ARG A 149 3.63 1.69 -17.37
C ARG A 149 4.42 3.00 -17.33
N ARG A 150 4.64 3.59 -18.51
CA ARG A 150 5.52 4.75 -18.72
C ARG A 150 4.84 6.12 -18.51
N LYS A 151 3.71 6.16 -17.79
CA LYS A 151 2.96 7.40 -17.54
C LYS A 151 2.69 7.54 -16.06
N ALA A 152 3.16 8.63 -15.47
CA ALA A 152 2.90 9.01 -14.09
C ALA A 152 2.56 10.50 -14.02
N LEU A 153 1.72 10.89 -13.06
CA LEU A 153 1.42 12.28 -12.77
C LEU A 153 1.62 12.49 -11.27
N TRP A 154 2.56 13.37 -10.92
CA TRP A 154 2.81 13.77 -9.54
C TRP A 154 2.21 15.16 -9.31
N ILE A 155 1.21 15.24 -8.43
CA ILE A 155 0.51 16.49 -8.12
C ILE A 155 0.90 16.94 -6.72
N SER A 156 1.33 18.19 -6.58
CA SER A 156 1.71 18.80 -5.30
C SER A 156 1.07 20.19 -5.15
N VAL A 157 0.94 20.66 -3.91
CA VAL A 157 0.31 21.96 -3.60
C VAL A 157 1.23 23.17 -3.78
N GLY A 158 2.54 22.96 -3.88
CA GLY A 158 3.54 24.02 -3.98
C GLY A 158 4.45 23.86 -5.20
N SER A 159 4.86 24.99 -5.79
CA SER A 159 5.77 25.02 -6.95
C SER A 159 7.15 24.46 -6.63
N ASP A 160 7.60 24.60 -5.38
CA ASP A 160 8.93 24.18 -4.97
C ASP A 160 9.01 22.66 -4.77
N LEU A 161 7.88 22.03 -4.44
CA LEU A 161 7.76 20.57 -4.28
C LEU A 161 8.04 19.81 -5.57
N LYS A 162 8.03 20.48 -6.74
CA LYS A 162 8.46 19.85 -7.99
C LYS A 162 9.95 19.48 -7.95
N PHE A 163 10.76 20.28 -7.27
CA PHE A 163 12.20 20.03 -7.14
C PHE A 163 12.45 18.90 -6.15
N ASP A 164 11.68 18.85 -5.06
CA ASP A 164 11.69 17.70 -4.14
C ASP A 164 11.28 16.41 -4.85
N ALA A 165 10.18 16.42 -5.62
CA ALA A 165 9.74 15.27 -6.40
C ALA A 165 10.80 14.81 -7.41
N ARG A 166 11.51 15.75 -8.05
CA ARG A 166 12.62 15.40 -8.93
C ARG A 166 13.78 14.76 -8.17
N ARG A 167 14.19 15.36 -7.05
CA ARG A 167 15.25 14.80 -6.20
C ARG A 167 14.89 13.39 -5.73
N ASP A 168 13.64 13.17 -5.30
CA ASP A 168 13.20 11.86 -4.82
C ASP A 168 13.24 10.80 -5.94
N LEU A 169 12.95 11.15 -7.19
CA LEU A 169 13.16 10.28 -8.36
C LEU A 169 14.64 9.98 -8.59
N ASP A 170 15.50 10.99 -8.50
CA ASP A 170 16.94 10.82 -8.65
C ASP A 170 17.53 9.91 -7.56
N ASP A 171 17.09 10.11 -6.31
CA ASP A 171 17.54 9.36 -5.13
C ASP A 171 17.22 7.85 -5.23
N VAL A 172 16.14 7.47 -5.91
CA VAL A 172 15.78 6.06 -6.15
C VAL A 172 16.33 5.50 -7.46
N GLY A 173 17.17 6.25 -8.18
CA GLY A 173 17.79 5.82 -9.43
C GLY A 173 16.89 5.95 -10.68
N ALA A 174 15.76 6.66 -10.58
CA ALA A 174 14.82 6.86 -11.68
C ALA A 174 15.23 7.99 -12.65
N LEU A 175 16.52 8.08 -12.99
CA LEU A 175 17.10 9.21 -13.74
C LEU A 175 16.45 9.44 -15.11
N TYR A 176 16.00 8.36 -15.75
CA TYR A 176 15.39 8.35 -17.09
C TYR A 176 13.89 8.66 -17.11
N ILE A 177 13.26 8.89 -15.95
CA ILE A 177 11.85 9.29 -15.88
C ILE A 177 11.80 10.81 -15.95
N GLU A 178 11.47 11.34 -17.12
CA GLU A 178 11.35 12.78 -17.37
C GLU A 178 9.92 13.27 -17.11
N GLY A 179 9.79 14.52 -16.67
CA GLY A 179 8.52 15.19 -16.33
C GLY A 179 8.10 16.24 -17.34
#